data_AF-X1Q3P9-F1
#
_entry.id   AF-X1Q3P9-F1
#
_cell.length_a   1.000
_cell.length_b   1.000
_cell.length_c   1.000
_cell.angle_alpha   90.00
_cell.angle_beta   90.00
_cell.angle_gamma   90.00
#
_symmetry.space_group_name_H-M   'P 1'
#
loop_
_entity.id
_entity.type
_entity.pdbx_description
1 polymer ?
#
loop_
_entity_poly.entity_id
_entity_poly.type
_entity_poly.pdbx_seq_one_letter_code
_entity_poly.pdbx_strand_id
1 'polypeptide(L)'
;WPDYRKRTIYQVYDVTKQIKAGKNALCVILGDGWFCGYVGWLDRQFFGDRPKLFAQLRLVYSDGSEQIIATDTSWKTSLGPILESDIMMGERYDARREIPGWDLSDFDDSN
;
A
#
# COMPACT_ATOMS: atom_id res chain seq x y z
N TRP A 1 -17.62 -6.49 -2.71
CA TRP A 1 -16.77 -5.73 -1.77
C TRP A 1 -17.64 -5.31 -0.58
N PRO A 2 -17.18 -5.36 0.71
CA PRO A 2 -17.99 -4.93 1.86
C PRO A 2 -18.38 -3.45 1.84
N ASP A 3 -19.38 -3.10 2.65
CA ASP A 3 -19.63 -1.70 3.04
C ASP A 3 -18.55 -1.24 4.05
N TYR A 4 -17.63 -0.43 3.57
CA TYR A 4 -16.48 0.05 4.36
C TYR A 4 -16.84 0.91 5.57
N ARG A 5 -18.07 1.44 5.62
CA ARG A 5 -18.56 2.18 6.80
C ARG A 5 -18.86 1.25 7.98
N LYS A 6 -19.02 -0.05 7.69
CA LYS A 6 -19.33 -1.09 8.69
C LYS A 6 -18.16 -2.04 8.90
N ARG A 7 -17.44 -2.40 7.82
CA ARG A 7 -16.34 -3.36 7.89
C ARG A 7 -15.36 -3.21 6.73
N THR A 8 -14.08 -3.33 7.05
CA THR A 8 -13.00 -3.53 6.08
C THR A 8 -12.39 -4.91 6.30
N ILE A 9 -11.98 -5.57 5.22
CA ILE A 9 -11.31 -6.87 5.27
C ILE A 9 -9.80 -6.63 5.19
N TYR A 10 -9.05 -7.28 6.07
CA TYR A 10 -7.59 -7.29 6.03
C TYR A 10 -7.09 -8.66 5.56
N GLN A 11 -5.82 -8.70 5.13
CA GLN A 11 -5.16 -9.92 4.70
C GLN A 11 -3.94 -10.17 5.57
N VAL A 12 -3.60 -11.44 5.75
CA VAL A 12 -2.40 -11.89 6.49
C VAL A 12 -1.60 -12.76 5.55
N TYR A 13 -0.31 -12.46 5.45
CA TYR A 13 0.63 -13.19 4.62
C TYR A 13 1.81 -13.64 5.48
N ASP A 14 2.25 -14.89 5.28
CA ASP A 14 3.53 -15.35 5.78
C ASP A 14 4.63 -14.77 4.87
N VAL A 15 5.46 -13.90 5.45
CA VAL A 15 6.56 -13.21 4.78
C VAL A 15 7.93 -13.65 5.31
N THR A 16 8.01 -14.74 6.09
CA THR A 16 9.26 -15.16 6.76
C THR A 16 10.42 -15.34 5.79
N LYS A 17 10.17 -15.81 4.56
CA LYS A 17 11.22 -16.05 3.55
C LYS A 17 11.66 -14.79 2.80
N GLN A 18 10.92 -13.69 2.93
CA GLN A 18 11.16 -12.42 2.26
C GLN A 18 12.00 -11.48 3.14
N ILE A 19 12.00 -11.71 4.45
CA ILE A 19 12.79 -10.93 5.40
C ILE A 19 14.28 -11.32 5.32
N LYS A 20 15.14 -10.30 5.23
CA LYS A 20 16.60 -10.44 5.23
C LYS A 20 17.18 -9.96 6.55
N ALA A 21 18.35 -10.47 6.92
CA ALA A 21 19.13 -9.85 7.99
C ALA A 21 19.59 -8.45 7.54
N GLY A 22 19.48 -7.47 8.42
CA GLY A 22 19.84 -6.07 8.12
C GLY A 22 18.68 -5.27 7.55
N LYS A 23 18.95 -4.42 6.55
CA LYS A 23 17.97 -3.48 6.01
C LYS A 23 16.92 -4.18 5.16
N ASN A 24 15.65 -3.87 5.41
CA ASN A 24 14.50 -4.30 4.63
C ASN A 24 13.66 -3.08 4.25
N ALA A 25 12.90 -3.18 3.14
CA ALA A 25 11.91 -2.20 2.73
C ALA A 25 10.53 -2.86 2.72
N LEU A 26 9.53 -2.14 3.21
CA LEU A 26 8.13 -2.53 3.10
C LEU A 26 7.40 -1.45 2.29
N CYS A 27 6.99 -1.83 1.10
CA CYS A 27 6.52 -0.91 0.07
C CYS A 27 5.13 -1.32 -0.42
N VAL A 28 4.23 -0.35 -0.64
CA VAL A 28 2.85 -0.59 -1.02
C VAL A 28 2.39 0.42 -2.07
N ILE A 29 1.70 -0.05 -3.11
CA ILE A 29 0.98 0.80 -4.07
C ILE A 29 -0.50 0.79 -3.69
N LEU A 30 -1.12 1.97 -3.64
CA LEU A 30 -2.55 2.12 -3.39
C LEU A 30 -3.27 2.53 -4.68
N GLY A 31 -4.27 1.74 -5.08
CA GLY A 31 -5.24 2.12 -6.11
C GLY A 31 -6.57 2.56 -5.49
N ASP A 32 -7.40 3.26 -6.26
CA ASP A 32 -8.63 3.86 -5.73
C ASP A 32 -9.68 2.83 -5.30
N GLY A 33 -9.76 1.73 -6.05
CA GLY A 33 -10.72 0.64 -5.86
C GLY A 33 -12.17 1.12 -5.79
N TRP A 34 -13.06 0.32 -5.19
CA TRP A 34 -14.43 0.78 -4.92
C TRP A 34 -14.52 1.79 -3.78
N PHE A 35 -13.44 2.03 -3.04
CA PHE A 35 -13.48 2.92 -1.87
C PHE A 35 -13.59 4.38 -2.29
N CYS A 36 -12.76 4.79 -3.26
CA CYS A 36 -12.75 6.16 -3.78
C CYS A 36 -12.84 6.29 -5.31
N GLY A 37 -12.84 5.17 -6.04
CA GLY A 37 -13.15 5.11 -7.47
C GLY A 37 -14.64 5.21 -7.79
N TYR A 38 -14.99 5.11 -9.07
CA TYR A 38 -16.38 5.10 -9.55
C TYR A 38 -17.07 3.81 -9.10
N VAL A 39 -18.35 3.88 -8.74
CA VAL A 39 -19.13 2.72 -8.29
C VAL A 39 -20.43 2.61 -9.09
N GLY A 40 -20.41 1.86 -10.18
CA GLY A 40 -21.59 1.71 -11.05
C GLY A 40 -22.08 3.07 -11.54
N TRP A 41 -23.32 3.43 -11.23
CA TRP A 41 -23.93 4.70 -11.65
C TRP A 41 -23.68 5.87 -10.68
N LEU A 42 -22.93 5.64 -9.59
CA LEU A 42 -22.62 6.64 -8.59
C LEU A 42 -21.33 7.39 -8.94
N ASP A 43 -21.18 8.58 -8.37
CA ASP A 43 -19.94 9.36 -8.44
C ASP A 43 -18.77 8.66 -7.73
N ARG A 44 -17.54 9.12 -8.05
CA ARG A 44 -16.33 8.77 -7.30
C ARG A 44 -16.47 9.16 -5.83
N GLN A 45 -15.58 8.60 -5.00
CA GLN A 45 -15.45 8.95 -3.59
C GLN A 45 -16.69 8.60 -2.72
N PHE A 46 -17.43 7.56 -3.13
CA PHE A 46 -18.64 7.15 -2.42
C PHE A 46 -18.40 6.74 -0.95
N PHE A 47 -17.26 6.14 -0.62
CA PHE A 47 -16.91 5.77 0.76
C PHE A 47 -15.82 6.66 1.38
N GLY A 48 -14.98 7.30 0.59
CA GLY A 48 -13.91 8.18 1.06
C GLY A 48 -13.24 8.96 -0.05
N ASP A 49 -12.50 9.99 0.34
CA ASP A 49 -11.88 10.97 -0.57
C ASP A 49 -10.62 10.44 -1.28
N ARG A 50 -9.88 9.52 -0.66
CA ARG A 50 -8.61 8.97 -1.15
C ARG A 50 -8.35 7.57 -0.60
N PRO A 51 -7.50 6.75 -1.23
CA PRO A 51 -7.16 5.44 -0.69
C PRO A 51 -6.33 5.59 0.60
N LYS A 52 -6.45 4.61 1.50
CA LYS A 52 -5.80 4.62 2.82
C LYS A 52 -5.16 3.26 3.08
N LEU A 53 -3.99 3.27 3.71
CA LEU A 53 -3.28 2.05 4.10
C LEU A 53 -3.39 1.83 5.61
N PHE A 54 -3.63 0.58 5.99
CA PHE A 54 -3.44 0.09 7.34
C PHE A 54 -2.65 -1.21 7.24
N ALA A 55 -1.39 -1.20 7.67
CA ALA A 55 -0.52 -2.36 7.59
C ALA A 55 0.27 -2.55 8.89
N GLN A 56 0.56 -3.81 9.20
CA GLN A 56 1.38 -4.21 10.34
C GLN A 56 2.21 -5.44 9.96
N LEU A 57 3.52 -5.31 10.05
CA LEU A 57 4.47 -6.42 10.01
C LEU A 57 4.82 -6.82 11.44
N ARG A 58 4.63 -8.09 11.77
CA ARG A 58 5.04 -8.68 13.05
C ARG A 58 6.23 -9.61 12.80
N LEU A 59 7.34 -9.33 13.45
CA LEU A 59 8.53 -10.17 13.45
C LEU A 59 8.59 -10.91 14.79
N VAL A 60 8.73 -12.22 14.75
CA VAL A 60 8.97 -13.06 15.92
C VAL A 60 10.37 -13.64 15.77
N TYR A 61 11.26 -13.31 16.68
CA TYR A 61 12.65 -13.74 16.66
C TYR A 61 12.83 -15.12 17.30
N SER A 62 13.97 -15.76 17.06
CA SER A 62 14.27 -17.10 17.58
C SER A 62 14.34 -17.16 19.11
N ASP A 63 14.61 -16.04 19.78
CA ASP A 63 14.60 -15.92 21.24
C ASP A 63 13.19 -15.69 21.82
N GLY A 64 12.17 -15.60 20.96
CA GLY A 64 10.78 -15.35 21.33
C GLY A 64 10.42 -13.87 21.47
N SER A 65 11.36 -12.94 21.29
CA SER A 65 11.04 -11.51 21.26
C SER A 65 10.22 -11.14 20.01
N GLU A 66 9.39 -10.10 20.13
CA GLU A 66 8.58 -9.60 19.02
C GLU A 66 8.92 -8.15 18.68
N GLN A 67 8.87 -7.83 17.39
CA GLN A 67 8.90 -6.46 16.90
C GLN A 67 7.71 -6.21 15.98
N ILE A 68 7.07 -5.05 16.16
CA ILE A 68 5.96 -4.61 15.33
C ILE A 68 6.38 -3.37 14.54
N ILE A 69 6.21 -3.43 13.22
CA ILE A 69 6.39 -2.31 12.30
C ILE A 69 5.03 -2.03 11.68
N ALA A 70 4.43 -0.89 11.98
CA ALA A 70 3.09 -0.54 11.53
C ALA A 70 3.08 0.76 10.71
N THR A 71 1.99 1.01 9.99
CA THR A 71 1.74 2.31 9.36
C THR A 71 1.63 3.42 10.40
N ASP A 72 2.47 4.44 10.27
CA ASP A 72 2.47 5.64 11.09
C ASP A 72 2.96 6.86 10.27
N THR A 73 3.27 7.96 10.92
CA THR A 73 3.72 9.20 10.26
C THR A 73 5.17 9.17 9.77
N SER A 74 5.94 8.12 10.04
CA SER A 74 7.31 7.95 9.52
C SER A 74 7.35 7.46 8.08
N TRP A 75 6.23 6.94 7.57
CA TRP A 75 6.11 6.47 6.20
C TRP A 75 6.19 7.64 5.22
N LYS A 76 6.94 7.44 4.13
CA LYS A 76 7.00 8.37 3.00
C LYS A 76 6.04 7.94 1.90
N THR A 77 5.58 8.91 1.11
CA THR A 77 4.67 8.66 -0.01
C THR A 77 5.14 9.44 -1.24
N SER A 78 4.91 8.88 -2.42
CA SER A 78 5.19 9.54 -3.70
C SER A 78 4.15 9.09 -4.73
N LEU A 79 3.94 9.92 -5.75
CA LEU A 79 3.22 9.49 -6.95
C LEU A 79 4.17 8.72 -7.86
N GLY A 80 3.70 7.58 -8.37
CA GLY A 80 4.47 6.71 -9.25
C GLY A 80 4.00 6.77 -10.71
N PRO A 81 4.26 5.71 -11.49
CA PRO A 81 3.89 5.63 -12.90
C PRO A 81 2.40 5.43 -13.14
N ILE A 82 1.63 4.97 -12.15
CA ILE A 82 0.17 4.86 -12.22
C ILE A 82 -0.42 6.25 -11.95
N LEU A 83 -0.93 6.90 -13.00
CA LEU A 83 -1.51 8.24 -12.94
C LEU A 83 -2.98 8.22 -12.53
N GLU A 84 -3.70 7.20 -12.99
CA GLU A 84 -5.12 6.96 -12.70
C GLU A 84 -5.30 5.44 -12.59
N SER A 85 -6.08 4.97 -11.61
CA SER A 85 -6.39 3.55 -11.42
C SER A 85 -7.83 3.41 -10.94
N ASP A 86 -8.74 3.06 -11.84
CA ASP A 86 -10.16 2.91 -11.55
C ASP A 86 -10.71 1.60 -12.13
N ILE A 87 -11.59 0.93 -11.37
CA ILE A 87 -12.15 -0.37 -11.79
C ILE A 87 -13.07 -0.23 -13.02
N MET A 88 -13.74 0.92 -13.17
CA MET A 88 -14.67 1.18 -14.26
C MET A 88 -14.03 1.92 -15.43
N MET A 89 -13.13 2.87 -15.13
CA MET A 89 -12.50 3.71 -16.16
C MET A 89 -11.16 3.16 -16.68
N GLY A 90 -10.62 2.13 -16.03
CA GLY A 90 -9.33 1.54 -16.38
C GLY A 90 -8.15 2.22 -15.68
N GLU A 91 -6.96 1.96 -16.21
CA GLU A 91 -5.69 2.46 -15.65
C GLU A 91 -4.93 3.26 -16.70
N ARG A 92 -4.35 4.39 -16.28
CA ARG A 92 -3.42 5.19 -17.09
C ARG A 92 -2.03 5.13 -16.47
N TYR A 93 -1.10 4.56 -17.22
CA TYR A 93 0.28 4.34 -16.79
C TYR A 93 1.28 5.13 -17.66
N ASP A 94 2.22 5.83 -17.03
CA ASP A 94 3.34 6.52 -17.68
C ASP A 94 4.67 5.95 -17.20
N ALA A 95 5.26 5.06 -18.01
CA ALA A 95 6.52 4.40 -17.70
C ALA A 95 7.70 5.36 -17.50
N ARG A 96 7.62 6.60 -18.01
CA ARG A 96 8.66 7.62 -17.80
C ARG A 96 8.74 8.10 -16.34
N ARG A 97 7.74 7.75 -15.53
CA ARG A 97 7.65 8.06 -14.09
C ARG A 97 7.94 6.85 -13.20
N GLU A 98 8.45 5.76 -13.76
CA GLU A 98 8.95 4.65 -12.95
C GLU A 98 10.06 5.15 -12.02
N ILE A 99 10.07 4.61 -10.81
CA ILE A 99 11.06 4.93 -9.77
C ILE A 99 11.85 3.63 -9.53
N PRO A 100 12.94 3.38 -10.26
CA PRO A 100 13.69 2.14 -10.13
C PRO A 100 14.19 1.95 -8.69
N GLY A 101 13.94 0.77 -8.14
CA GLY A 101 14.42 0.37 -6.83
C GLY A 101 13.69 0.99 -5.64
N TRP A 102 12.54 1.65 -5.82
CA TRP A 102 11.70 2.18 -4.74
C TRP A 102 11.28 1.12 -3.70
N ASP A 103 11.34 -0.16 -4.07
CA ASP A 103 11.05 -1.33 -3.25
C ASP A 103 12.31 -1.99 -2.64
N LEU A 104 13.47 -1.36 -2.77
CA LEU A 104 14.74 -1.82 -2.21
C LEU A 104 15.10 -1.06 -0.94
N SER A 105 15.79 -1.74 -0.03
CA SER A 105 16.13 -1.20 1.30
C SER A 105 17.27 -0.17 1.33
N ASP A 106 17.97 0.00 0.21
CA ASP A 106 19.01 1.02 0.01
C ASP A 106 18.53 2.17 -0.89
N PHE A 107 17.23 2.25 -1.16
CA PHE A 107 16.64 3.36 -1.91
C PHE A 107 16.83 4.69 -1.17
N ASP A 108 17.24 5.74 -1.90
CA ASP A 108 17.32 7.09 -1.38
C ASP A 108 15.97 7.79 -1.51
N ASP A 109 15.28 7.95 -0.38
CA ASP A 109 13.95 8.54 -0.28
C ASP A 109 13.99 9.98 0.29
N SER A 110 15.13 10.65 0.24
CA SER A 110 15.36 11.97 0.88
C SER A 110 14.74 13.19 0.17
N ASN A 111 14.03 12.99 -0.95
CA ASN A 111 13.36 14.05 -1.71
C ASN A 111 12.17 14.70 -0.97
#